data_AF-A0A835AHN7-F1
#
_entry.id   AF-A0A835AHN7-F1
#
_cell.length_a   1.000
_cell.length_b   1.000
_cell.length_c   1.000
_cell.angle_alpha   90.00
_cell.angle_beta   90.00
_cell.angle_gamma   90.00
#
_symmetry.space_group_name_H-M   'P 1'
#
loop_
_entity.id
_entity.type
_entity.pdbx_description
1 polymer ?
#
loop_
_entity_poly.entity_id
_entity_poly.type
_entity_poly.pdbx_seq_one_letter_code
_entity_poly.pdbx_strand_id
1 'polypeptide(L)'
;MKTATTSCSRAPSHPKLGAPWAWMYDCSVRSVWLVGRPARIPAKHHDCFVQLLCWMIWKHRNDVIFNEAAPSHARLWAACKEEARLWSQRLPPDDRQVSEAWCNAFSSM
;
A
#
# COMPACT_ATOMS: atom_id res chain seq x y z
N MET A 1 -7.14 -24.25 -32.91
CA MET A 1 -6.73 -23.37 -31.79
C MET A 1 -7.41 -22.02 -31.97
N LYS A 2 -8.45 -21.72 -31.18
CA LYS A 2 -9.16 -20.44 -31.24
C LYS A 2 -8.77 -19.64 -29.99
N THR A 3 -8.18 -18.47 -30.20
CA THR A 3 -7.84 -17.48 -29.17
C THR A 3 -9.13 -16.87 -28.64
N ALA A 4 -9.40 -17.03 -27.34
CA ALA A 4 -10.50 -16.36 -26.65
C ALA A 4 -10.00 -15.01 -26.12
N THR A 5 -10.38 -13.94 -26.80
CA THR A 5 -10.26 -12.56 -26.31
C THR A 5 -11.40 -12.32 -25.31
N THR A 6 -11.12 -12.42 -24.01
CA THR A 6 -12.10 -12.02 -22.99
C THR A 6 -12.02 -10.51 -22.77
N SER A 7 -12.83 -9.78 -23.54
CA SER A 7 -13.23 -8.40 -23.26
C SER A 7 -14.18 -8.40 -22.06
N CYS A 8 -13.72 -8.02 -20.87
CA CYS A 8 -14.59 -7.72 -19.74
C CYS A 8 -14.76 -6.20 -19.61
N SER A 9 -15.59 -5.64 -20.48
CA SER A 9 -16.13 -4.30 -20.36
C SER A 9 -17.46 -4.39 -19.62
N ARG A 10 -17.43 -4.16 -18.31
CA ARG A 10 -18.60 -3.73 -17.56
C ARG A 10 -18.15 -2.73 -16.51
N ALA A 11 -18.29 -1.45 -16.83
CA ALA A 11 -18.19 -0.38 -15.84
C ALA A 11 -19.29 -0.59 -14.78
N PRO A 12 -19.01 -0.48 -13.47
CA PRO A 12 -20.07 -0.50 -12.48
C PRO A 12 -20.87 0.79 -12.62
N SER A 13 -22.19 0.65 -12.75
CA SER A 13 -23.14 1.74 -12.60
C SER A 13 -22.90 2.47 -11.29
N HIS A 14 -22.66 3.78 -11.35
CA HIS A 14 -22.50 4.64 -10.18
C HIS A 14 -23.64 4.43 -9.16
N PRO A 15 -23.35 4.29 -7.87
CA PRO A 15 -24.40 4.23 -6.86
C PRO A 15 -25.10 5.59 -6.75
N LYS A 16 -26.43 5.55 -6.60
CA LYS A 16 -27.26 6.75 -6.40
C LYS A 16 -26.84 7.46 -5.11
N LEU A 17 -26.65 8.78 -5.21
CA LEU A 17 -26.38 9.69 -4.09
C LEU A 17 -27.41 9.43 -2.96
N GLY A 18 -26.96 8.95 -1.80
CA GLY A 18 -27.83 8.84 -0.60
C GLY A 18 -27.75 7.52 0.19
N ALA A 19 -27.02 6.49 -0.24
CA ALA A 19 -26.80 5.32 0.59
C ALA A 19 -25.65 5.53 1.60
N PRO A 20 -25.80 5.18 2.89
CA PRO A 20 -24.72 5.33 3.90
C PRO A 20 -23.43 4.58 3.55
N TRP A 21 -23.54 3.53 2.72
CA TRP A 21 -22.43 2.74 2.21
C TRP A 21 -21.93 3.19 0.83
N ALA A 22 -22.45 4.27 0.26
CA ALA A 22 -22.00 4.79 -1.05
C ALA A 22 -20.52 5.22 -1.07
N TRP A 23 -19.90 5.39 0.11
CA TRP A 23 -18.45 5.60 0.28
C TRP A 23 -17.64 4.31 0.20
N MET A 24 -18.29 3.15 0.25
CA MET A 24 -17.69 1.85 -0.03
C MET A 24 -17.59 1.69 -1.55
N TYR A 25 -16.87 2.63 -2.17
CA TYR A 25 -16.44 2.55 -3.55
C TYR A 25 -15.78 1.19 -3.78
N ASP A 26 -16.00 0.62 -4.96
CA ASP A 26 -15.21 -0.50 -5.47
C ASP A 26 -13.72 -0.11 -5.42
N CYS A 27 -13.03 -0.48 -4.34
CA CYS A 27 -11.60 -0.26 -4.17
C CYS A 27 -10.85 -1.28 -5.00
N SER A 28 -10.84 -1.07 -6.32
CA SER A 28 -10.07 -1.88 -7.25
C SER A 28 -8.58 -1.81 -6.91
N VAL A 29 -7.86 -2.93 -7.00
CA VAL A 29 -6.39 -2.90 -6.86
C VAL A 29 -5.73 -1.97 -7.89
N ARG A 30 -6.40 -1.72 -9.03
CA ARG A 30 -5.93 -0.79 -10.06
C ARG A 30 -5.87 0.66 -9.57
N SER A 31 -6.69 1.04 -8.58
CA SER A 31 -6.70 2.38 -8.00
C SER A 31 -5.75 2.54 -6.82
N VAL A 32 -4.93 1.54 -6.48
CA VAL A 32 -3.97 1.64 -5.35
C VAL A 32 -2.99 2.80 -5.53
N TRP A 33 -2.64 3.12 -6.78
CA TRP A 33 -1.74 4.23 -7.12
C TRP A 33 -2.39 5.61 -6.98
N LEU A 34 -3.71 5.67 -6.78
CA LEU A 34 -4.45 6.91 -6.53
C LEU A 34 -4.44 7.31 -5.05
N VAL A 35 -3.83 6.50 -4.18
CA VAL A 35 -3.65 6.84 -2.77
C VAL A 35 -2.89 8.15 -2.66
N GLY A 36 -3.51 9.13 -1.99
CA GLY A 36 -2.94 10.46 -1.83
C GLY A 36 -1.63 10.42 -1.05
N ARG A 37 -0.58 11.03 -1.62
CA ARG A 37 0.72 11.14 -0.96
C ARG A 37 0.65 12.12 0.21
N PRO A 38 0.99 11.70 1.45
CA PRO A 38 1.12 12.62 2.56
C PRO A 38 2.26 13.62 2.33
N ALA A 39 2.11 14.87 2.78
CA ALA A 39 3.09 15.95 2.53
C ALA A 39 4.52 15.60 2.99
N ARG A 40 4.66 14.81 4.06
CA ARG A 40 5.94 14.36 4.63
C ARG A 40 6.66 13.26 3.84
N ILE A 41 5.98 12.61 2.89
CA ILE A 41 6.56 11.57 2.05
C ILE A 41 7.09 12.21 0.77
N PRO A 42 8.36 11.99 0.38
CA PRO A 42 8.88 12.48 -0.89
C PRO A 42 8.04 12.00 -2.07
N ALA A 43 7.86 12.86 -3.09
CA ALA A 43 7.21 12.45 -4.34
C ALA A 43 8.02 11.39 -5.08
N LYS A 44 9.34 11.47 -4.98
CA LYS A 44 10.25 10.47 -5.52
C LYS A 44 10.01 9.12 -4.84
N HIS A 45 9.90 8.06 -5.64
CA HIS A 45 9.65 6.69 -5.18
C HIS A 45 8.36 6.52 -4.34
N HIS A 46 7.35 7.39 -4.53
CA HIS A 46 6.07 7.25 -3.83
C HIS A 46 5.37 5.92 -4.11
N ASP A 47 5.36 5.46 -5.36
CA ASP A 47 4.74 4.17 -5.71
C ASP A 47 5.46 3.00 -5.03
N CYS A 48 6.79 3.07 -4.88
CA CYS A 48 7.56 2.11 -4.10
C CYS A 48 7.14 2.13 -2.62
N PHE A 49 6.93 3.32 -2.05
CA PHE A 49 6.42 3.45 -0.68
C PHE A 49 5.02 2.81 -0.52
N VAL A 50 4.11 3.02 -1.48
CA VAL A 50 2.78 2.38 -1.49
C VAL A 50 2.91 0.86 -1.59
N GLN A 51 3.80 0.34 -2.44
CA GLN A 51 4.06 -1.10 -2.56
C GLN A 51 4.59 -1.69 -1.25
N LEU A 52 5.54 -1.02 -0.59
CA LEU A 52 6.05 -1.43 0.72
C LEU A 52 4.91 -1.53 1.74
N LEU A 53 4.05 -0.52 1.81
CA LEU A 53 2.89 -0.54 2.71
C LEU A 53 1.95 -1.72 2.43
N CYS A 54 1.59 -1.95 1.17
CA CYS A 54 0.75 -3.09 0.80
C CYS A 54 1.38 -4.42 1.20
N TRP A 55 2.70 -4.57 0.98
CA TRP A 55 3.46 -5.74 1.40
C TRP A 55 3.45 -5.95 2.90
N MET A 56 3.66 -4.89 3.68
CA MET A 56 3.70 -4.96 5.14
C MET A 56 2.33 -5.29 5.75
N ILE A 57 1.25 -4.72 5.19
CA ILE A 57 -0.13 -5.05 5.60
C ILE A 57 -0.42 -6.53 5.32
N TRP A 58 -0.07 -7.02 4.14
CA TRP A 58 -0.24 -8.43 3.79
C TRP A 58 0.54 -9.35 4.74
N LYS A 59 1.81 -9.03 5.00
CA LYS A 59 2.68 -9.81 5.90
C LYS A 59 2.13 -9.83 7.33
N HIS A 60 1.75 -8.67 7.88
CA HIS A 60 1.18 -8.58 9.23
C HIS A 60 -0.13 -9.36 9.34
N ARG A 61 -1.02 -9.27 8.35
CA ARG A 61 -2.27 -10.02 8.35
C ARG A 61 -2.03 -11.53 8.32
N ASN A 62 -1.06 -11.98 7.53
CA ASN A 62 -0.71 -13.40 7.48
C ASN A 62 -0.14 -13.90 8.82
N ASP A 63 0.70 -13.10 9.47
CA ASP A 63 1.22 -13.43 10.80
C ASP A 63 0.10 -13.57 11.84
N VAL A 64 -0.89 -12.67 11.81
CA VAL A 64 -2.08 -12.76 12.68
C VAL A 64 -2.91 -14.01 12.41
N ILE A 65 -3.14 -14.35 11.13
CA ILE A 65 -4.02 -15.46 10.75
C ILE A 65 -3.33 -16.82 10.93
N PHE A 66 -2.07 -16.93 10.52
CA PHE A 66 -1.39 -18.23 10.40
C PHE A 66 -0.47 -18.54 11.58
N ASN A 67 0.00 -17.52 12.31
CA ASN A 67 0.86 -17.70 13.49
C ASN A 67 0.18 -17.26 14.80
N GLU A 68 -1.14 -17.00 14.76
CA GLU A 68 -1.94 -16.57 15.92
C GLU A 68 -1.38 -15.32 16.63
N ALA A 69 -0.62 -14.49 15.92
CA ALA A 69 -0.04 -13.30 16.50
C ALA A 69 -1.14 -12.26 16.79
N ALA A 70 -1.06 -11.55 17.91
CA ALA A 70 -2.03 -10.49 18.21
C ALA A 70 -1.94 -9.35 17.17
N PRO A 71 -3.07 -8.77 16.69
CA PRO A 71 -3.03 -7.60 15.82
C PRO A 71 -2.47 -6.39 16.59
N SER A 72 -1.54 -5.67 15.97
CA SER A 72 -0.87 -4.52 16.63
C SER A 72 -0.32 -3.53 15.61
N HIS A 73 -0.85 -2.30 15.65
CA HIS A 73 -0.36 -1.20 14.82
C HIS A 73 1.10 -0.84 15.15
N ALA A 74 1.46 -0.85 16.44
CA ALA A 74 2.84 -0.57 16.85
C ALA A 74 3.83 -1.58 16.26
N ARG A 75 3.47 -2.88 16.26
CA ARG A 75 4.30 -3.92 15.63
C ARG A 75 4.39 -3.73 14.12
N LEU A 76 3.28 -3.39 13.47
CA LEU A 76 3.25 -3.11 12.03
C LEU A 76 4.17 -1.94 11.67
N TRP A 77 4.04 -0.79 12.34
CA TRP A 77 4.86 0.40 12.02
C TRP A 77 6.34 0.21 12.32
N ALA A 78 6.67 -0.48 13.41
CA ALA A 78 8.04 -0.88 13.69
C ALA A 78 8.61 -1.75 12.57
N ALA A 79 7.85 -2.76 12.10
CA ALA A 79 8.28 -3.61 10.99
C ALA A 79 8.40 -2.85 9.66
N CYS A 80 7.48 -1.91 9.37
CA CYS A 80 7.56 -1.04 8.19
C CYS A 80 8.85 -0.20 8.19
N LYS A 81 9.24 0.32 9.36
CA LYS A 81 10.48 1.09 9.51
C LYS A 81 11.72 0.25 9.22
N GLU A 82 11.81 -0.96 9.77
CA GLU A 82 12.95 -1.83 9.52
C GLU A 82 13.03 -2.25 8.03
N GLU A 83 11.90 -2.56 7.42
CA GLU A 83 11.83 -2.93 6.00
C GLU A 83 12.14 -1.74 5.08
N ALA A 84 11.74 -0.52 5.44
CA ALA A 84 12.11 0.69 4.71
C ALA A 84 13.63 0.88 4.65
N ARG A 85 14.36 0.60 5.76
CA ARG A 85 15.83 0.64 5.76
C ARG A 85 16.44 -0.37 4.81
N LEU A 86 15.93 -1.60 4.78
CA LEU A 86 16.40 -2.63 3.86
C LEU A 86 16.10 -2.27 2.39
N TRP A 87 14.97 -1.62 2.15
CA TRP A 87 14.59 -1.15 0.82
C TRP A 87 15.52 -0.07 0.26
N SER A 88 16.28 0.63 1.09
CA SER A 88 17.34 1.54 0.61
C SER A 88 18.28 0.86 -0.39
N GLN A 89 18.57 -0.44 -0.20
CA GLN A 89 19.46 -1.20 -1.08
C GLN A 89 18.86 -1.49 -2.46
N ARG A 90 17.54 -1.32 -2.62
CA ARG A 90 16.80 -1.49 -3.88
C ARG A 90 16.64 -0.17 -4.64
N LEU A 91 17.01 0.95 -4.02
CA LEU A 91 16.98 2.27 -4.65
C LEU A 91 18.33 2.58 -5.32
N PRO A 92 18.33 3.46 -6.35
CA PRO A 92 19.57 4.05 -6.86
C PRO A 92 20.40 4.66 -5.71
N PRO A 93 21.76 4.61 -5.77
CA PRO A 93 22.62 5.13 -4.69
C PRO A 93 22.27 6.55 -4.25
N ASP A 94 22.01 7.44 -5.22
CA ASP A 94 21.67 8.85 -4.98
C ASP A 94 20.30 9.05 -4.29
N ASP A 95 19.46 8.01 -4.28
CA ASP A 95 18.09 8.06 -3.77
C ASP A 95 17.92 7.33 -2.44
N ARG A 96 18.99 6.74 -1.90
CA ARG A 96 18.92 5.98 -0.65
C ARG A 96 18.39 6.80 0.53
N GLN A 97 18.65 8.11 0.54
CA GLN A 97 18.14 9.03 1.55
C GLN A 97 16.59 9.10 1.58
N VAL A 98 15.91 8.78 0.48
CA VAL A 98 14.43 8.72 0.45
C VAL A 98 13.91 7.68 1.45
N SER A 99 14.65 6.59 1.67
CA SER A 99 14.28 5.57 2.67
C SER A 99 14.30 6.10 4.11
N GLU A 100 15.14 7.08 4.42
CA GLU A 100 15.19 7.72 5.74
C GLU A 100 13.91 8.54 5.99
N ALA A 101 13.43 9.24 4.96
CA ALA A 101 12.16 9.96 5.04
C ALA A 101 10.98 9.00 5.30
N TRP A 102 10.99 7.81 4.70
CA TRP A 102 10.00 6.76 4.99
C TRP A 102 10.11 6.27 6.44
N CYS A 103 11.33 6.02 6.94
CA CYS A 103 11.55 5.62 8.33
C CYS A 103 11.03 6.66 9.33
N ASN A 104 11.24 7.94 9.05
CA ASN A 104 10.75 9.04 9.87
C ASN A 104 9.21 9.11 9.84
N ALA A 105 8.61 8.89 8.67
CA ALA A 105 7.16 8.83 8.55
C ALA A 105 6.54 7.67 9.34
N PHE A 106 7.18 6.49 9.38
CA PHE A 106 6.71 5.36 10.19
C PHE A 106 6.94 5.54 11.69
N SER A 107 7.97 6.27 12.08
CA SER A 107 8.25 6.55 13.51
C SER A 107 7.24 7.51 14.15
N SER A 108 6.45 8.21 13.34
CA SER A 108 5.44 9.18 13.76
C SER A 108 4.00 8.67 13.62
N MET A 109 3.82 7.40 13.27
CA MET A 109 2.52 6.70 13.20
C MET A 109 2.35 5.78 14.39
#